data_AF-A0A4S2DN09-F1
#
_entry.id   AF-A0A4S2DN09-F1
#
_cell.length_a   1.000
_cell.length_b   1.000
_cell.length_c   1.000
_cell.angle_alpha   90.00
_cell.angle_beta   90.00
_cell.angle_gamma   90.00
#
_symmetry.space_group_name_H-M   'P 1'
#
loop_
_entity.id
_entity.type
_entity.pdbx_description
1 polymer ?
#
loop_
_entity_poly.entity_id
_entity_poly.type
_entity_poly.pdbx_seq_one_letter_code
_entity_poly.pdbx_strand_id
1 'polypeptide(L)'
;MISIPLLKREIKSNYKLFIIFAAVLTMYISVIIPMFDPEIGNALAEFEKAMPEMMAAFGMNNPGTTLIEFMNSYLFGFLFIVFPMIFEIIIANKLIARYVDRGSMAYLLATPNKRSKIAVTQGVFLLLAVGALVLFITVASITSSQIYFPGDLDINKFLLMTFGLYCLHIAISGLGFFASSISNDTKLSYSISAGIPIGFFIIQLLGNMGGKLENFKYFTIFSLYDTNKLINGEVSGTYMILILLGIGILLYIIGILRFSKRDLPL
;
A
#
# COMPACT_ATOMS: atom_id res chain seq x y z
N MET A 1 9.04 23.14 11.11
CA MET A 1 8.62 21.72 11.20
C MET A 1 8.39 21.05 9.85
N ILE A 2 7.94 21.72 8.79
CA ILE A 2 7.92 21.16 7.42
C ILE A 2 8.44 22.24 6.45
N SER A 3 9.07 21.87 5.35
CA SER A 3 9.46 22.79 4.27
C SER A 3 8.38 22.80 3.18
N ILE A 4 7.51 23.82 3.19
CA ILE A 4 6.42 23.96 2.20
C ILE A 4 6.95 23.98 0.75
N PRO A 5 8.05 24.68 0.41
CA PRO A 5 8.58 24.66 -0.96
C PRO A 5 9.00 23.25 -1.40
N LEU A 6 9.65 22.50 -0.51
CA LEU A 6 10.05 21.12 -0.79
C LEU A 6 8.83 20.21 -0.95
N LEU A 7 7.82 20.34 -0.08
CA LEU A 7 6.58 19.57 -0.19
C LEU A 7 5.88 19.82 -1.54
N LYS A 8 5.73 21.09 -1.94
CA LYS A 8 5.15 21.45 -3.25
C LYS A 8 5.96 20.88 -4.41
N ARG A 9 7.30 20.87 -4.31
CA ARG A 9 8.17 20.26 -5.30
C ARG A 9 7.92 18.76 -5.41
N GLU A 10 7.84 18.05 -4.29
CA GLU A 10 7.60 16.60 -4.30
C GLU A 10 6.22 16.26 -4.88
N ILE A 11 5.18 17.02 -4.54
CA ILE A 11 3.84 16.89 -5.17
C ILE A 11 3.94 17.08 -6.69
N LYS A 12 4.56 18.18 -7.15
CA LYS A 12 4.71 18.48 -8.58
C LYS A 12 5.61 17.47 -9.32
N SER A 13 6.52 16.82 -8.63
CA SER A 13 7.39 15.79 -9.21
C SER A 13 6.67 14.46 -9.39
N ASN A 14 5.67 14.16 -8.56
CA ASN A 14 5.04 12.84 -8.48
C ASN A 14 3.57 12.80 -8.91
N TYR A 15 2.90 13.93 -9.20
CA TYR A 15 1.48 13.93 -9.59
C TYR A 15 1.19 13.06 -10.83
N LYS A 16 2.08 13.00 -11.83
CA LYS A 16 1.89 12.14 -13.01
C LYS A 16 1.87 10.65 -12.61
N LEU A 17 2.75 10.26 -11.69
CA LEU A 17 2.78 8.90 -11.17
C LEU A 17 1.46 8.59 -10.45
N PHE A 18 0.99 9.52 -9.60
CA PHE A 18 -0.30 9.39 -8.94
C PHE A 18 -1.45 9.19 -9.93
N ILE A 19 -1.53 10.02 -10.97
CA ILE A 19 -2.59 9.93 -12.00
C ILE A 19 -2.54 8.57 -12.72
N ILE A 20 -1.35 8.06 -13.05
CA ILE A 20 -1.22 6.75 -13.71
C ILE A 20 -1.78 5.64 -12.81
N PHE A 21 -1.36 5.58 -11.54
CA PHE A 21 -1.84 4.56 -10.62
C PHE A 21 -3.34 4.71 -10.33
N ALA A 22 -3.81 5.93 -10.13
CA ALA A 22 -5.23 6.24 -9.97
C ALA A 22 -6.03 5.77 -11.19
N ALA A 23 -5.59 6.05 -12.41
CA ALA A 23 -6.27 5.63 -13.64
C ALA A 23 -6.32 4.10 -13.79
N VAL A 24 -5.21 3.41 -13.51
CA VAL A 24 -5.17 1.94 -13.56
C VAL A 24 -6.11 1.34 -12.52
N LEU A 25 -6.11 1.86 -11.29
CA LEU A 25 -7.01 1.41 -10.24
C LEU A 25 -8.47 1.69 -10.58
N THR A 26 -8.79 2.87 -11.13
CA THR A 26 -10.14 3.18 -11.63
C THR A 26 -10.58 2.21 -12.71
N MET A 27 -9.71 1.89 -13.68
CA MET A 27 -9.98 0.90 -14.72
C MET A 27 -10.37 -0.44 -14.07
N TYR A 28 -9.55 -0.96 -13.15
CA TYR A 28 -9.86 -2.23 -12.47
C TYR A 28 -11.14 -2.16 -11.64
N ILE A 29 -11.36 -1.09 -10.87
CA ILE A 29 -12.58 -0.90 -10.06
C ILE A 29 -13.82 -0.91 -10.96
N SER A 30 -13.77 -0.22 -12.10
CA SER A 30 -14.89 -0.12 -13.04
C SER A 30 -15.19 -1.42 -13.78
N VAL A 31 -14.21 -2.32 -13.88
CA VAL A 31 -14.37 -3.63 -14.52
C VAL A 31 -14.83 -4.67 -13.50
N ILE A 32 -14.15 -4.76 -12.35
CA ILE A 32 -14.36 -5.83 -11.38
C ILE A 32 -15.67 -5.67 -10.61
N ILE A 33 -16.04 -4.46 -10.17
CA ILE A 33 -17.26 -4.28 -9.37
C ILE A 33 -18.51 -4.77 -10.11
N PRO A 34 -18.77 -4.37 -11.37
CA PRO A 34 -19.91 -4.90 -12.14
C PRO A 34 -19.95 -6.42 -12.28
N MET A 35 -18.81 -7.12 -12.19
CA MET A 35 -18.76 -8.59 -12.28
C MET A 35 -19.38 -9.30 -11.06
N PHE A 36 -19.78 -8.56 -10.03
CA PHE A 36 -20.62 -9.11 -8.97
C PHE A 36 -22.00 -9.55 -9.49
N ASP A 37 -22.50 -8.93 -10.56
CA ASP A 37 -23.72 -9.37 -11.23
C ASP A 37 -23.50 -10.76 -11.87
N PRO A 38 -24.34 -11.77 -11.55
CA PRO A 38 -24.25 -13.10 -12.14
C PRO A 38 -24.24 -13.15 -13.67
N GLU A 39 -24.89 -12.20 -14.36
CA GLU A 39 -24.89 -12.16 -15.83
C GLU A 39 -23.50 -11.83 -16.40
N ILE A 40 -22.75 -10.97 -15.70
CA ILE A 40 -21.41 -10.51 -16.08
C ILE A 40 -20.33 -11.42 -15.48
N GLY A 41 -20.61 -12.02 -14.32
CA GLY A 41 -19.70 -12.85 -13.53
C GLY A 41 -19.47 -14.28 -14.03
N ASN A 42 -20.25 -14.76 -15.02
CA ASN A 42 -20.08 -16.12 -15.57
C ASN A 42 -18.65 -16.37 -16.09
N ALA A 43 -18.01 -15.37 -16.70
CA ALA A 43 -16.61 -15.47 -17.14
C ALA A 43 -15.62 -15.60 -15.97
N LEU A 44 -15.92 -14.97 -14.82
CA LEU A 44 -15.10 -15.07 -13.61
C LEU A 44 -15.24 -16.44 -12.95
N ALA A 45 -16.45 -16.98 -12.92
CA ALA A 45 -16.73 -18.32 -12.39
C ALA A 45 -16.06 -19.42 -13.24
N GLU A 46 -16.01 -19.26 -14.56
CA GLU A 46 -15.26 -20.16 -15.44
C GLU A 46 -13.75 -20.05 -15.21
N PHE A 47 -13.24 -18.83 -15.03
CA PHE A 47 -11.84 -18.59 -14.73
C PHE A 47 -11.41 -19.19 -13.39
N GLU A 48 -12.24 -19.05 -12.36
CA GLU A 48 -12.02 -19.65 -11.04
C GLU A 48 -11.96 -21.18 -11.11
N LYS A 49 -12.86 -21.81 -11.87
CA LYS A 49 -12.83 -23.26 -12.11
C LYS A 49 -11.60 -23.71 -12.90
N ALA A 50 -11.12 -22.90 -13.83
CA ALA A 50 -9.97 -23.22 -14.66
C ALA A 50 -8.64 -23.12 -13.88
N MET A 51 -8.53 -22.17 -12.94
CA MET A 51 -7.30 -21.92 -12.18
C MET A 51 -7.55 -21.66 -10.68
N PRO A 52 -8.11 -22.65 -9.94
CA PRO A 52 -8.51 -22.47 -8.55
C PRO A 52 -7.30 -22.22 -7.62
N GLU A 53 -6.17 -22.90 -7.87
CA GLU A 53 -4.95 -22.71 -7.08
C GLU A 53 -4.35 -21.30 -7.25
N MET A 54 -4.48 -20.71 -8.45
CA MET A 54 -4.04 -19.34 -8.70
C MET A 54 -4.91 -18.35 -7.95
N MET A 55 -6.23 -18.50 -8.02
CA MET A 55 -7.17 -17.68 -7.25
C MET A 55 -6.91 -17.78 -5.77
N ALA A 56 -6.68 -19.00 -5.27
CA ALA A 56 -6.35 -19.24 -3.89
C ALA A 56 -5.07 -18.53 -3.46
N ALA A 57 -3.99 -18.62 -4.25
CA ALA A 57 -2.73 -17.92 -3.97
C ALA A 57 -2.95 -16.40 -3.81
N PHE A 58 -3.76 -15.79 -4.67
CA PHE A 58 -4.11 -14.36 -4.58
C PHE A 58 -5.13 -14.02 -3.50
N GLY A 59 -5.56 -14.99 -2.67
CA GLY A 59 -6.55 -14.80 -1.62
C GLY A 59 -7.99 -14.72 -2.13
N MET A 60 -8.22 -14.99 -3.41
CA MET A 60 -9.53 -14.99 -4.07
C MET A 60 -10.22 -16.36 -3.89
N ASN A 61 -10.38 -16.78 -2.64
CA ASN A 61 -10.83 -18.14 -2.29
C ASN A 61 -12.35 -18.32 -2.33
N ASN A 62 -13.09 -17.23 -2.13
CA ASN A 62 -14.54 -17.25 -2.08
C ASN A 62 -15.07 -15.84 -2.39
N PRO A 63 -15.85 -15.66 -3.46
CA PRO A 63 -16.52 -14.38 -3.76
C PRO A 63 -17.50 -13.93 -2.66
N GLY A 64 -17.99 -14.86 -1.84
CA GLY A 64 -19.11 -14.60 -0.94
C GLY A 64 -20.42 -14.35 -1.68
N THR A 65 -21.45 -13.94 -0.94
CA THR A 65 -22.78 -13.64 -1.49
C THR A 65 -23.12 -12.16 -1.42
N THR A 66 -22.29 -11.36 -0.77
CA THR A 66 -22.47 -9.92 -0.62
C THR A 66 -21.42 -9.15 -1.42
N LEU A 67 -21.77 -7.93 -1.84
CA LEU A 67 -20.86 -7.07 -2.61
C LEU A 67 -19.55 -6.79 -1.84
N ILE A 68 -19.63 -6.65 -0.51
CA ILE A 68 -18.45 -6.41 0.31
C ILE A 68 -17.51 -7.63 0.35
N GLU A 69 -18.04 -8.86 0.43
CA GLU A 69 -17.23 -10.08 0.37
C GLU A 69 -16.59 -10.24 -1.01
N PHE A 70 -17.34 -9.92 -2.08
CA PHE A 70 -16.82 -9.97 -3.44
C PHE A 70 -15.66 -9.01 -3.63
N MET A 71 -15.84 -7.75 -3.21
CA MET A 71 -14.78 -6.75 -3.24
C MET A 71 -13.60 -7.15 -2.35
N ASN A 72 -13.86 -7.75 -1.19
CA ASN A 72 -12.82 -8.27 -0.31
C ASN A 72 -11.92 -9.28 -1.03
N SER A 73 -12.55 -10.27 -1.68
CA SER A 73 -11.87 -11.34 -2.41
C SER A 73 -11.04 -10.79 -3.57
N TYR A 74 -11.66 -10.03 -4.48
CA TYR A 74 -11.05 -9.69 -5.77
C TYR A 74 -10.27 -8.37 -5.78
N LEU A 75 -10.61 -7.40 -4.92
CA LEU A 75 -9.91 -6.11 -4.86
C LEU A 75 -8.91 -6.08 -3.70
N PHE A 76 -9.35 -6.41 -2.48
CA PHE A 76 -8.50 -6.33 -1.29
C PHE A 76 -7.50 -7.48 -1.16
N GLY A 77 -7.79 -8.66 -1.73
CA GLY A 77 -6.84 -9.79 -1.72
C GLY A 77 -5.56 -9.55 -2.52
N PHE A 78 -5.63 -8.70 -3.57
CA PHE A 78 -4.51 -8.51 -4.48
C PHE A 78 -4.34 -7.06 -4.95
N LEU A 79 -5.29 -6.53 -5.71
CA LEU A 79 -5.11 -5.28 -6.46
C LEU A 79 -4.83 -4.08 -5.56
N PHE A 80 -5.60 -3.94 -4.49
CA PHE A 80 -5.47 -2.84 -3.53
C PHE A 80 -4.24 -2.98 -2.62
N ILE A 81 -3.62 -4.15 -2.58
CA ILE A 81 -2.33 -4.36 -1.92
C ILE A 81 -1.19 -4.02 -2.89
N VAL A 82 -1.17 -4.64 -4.06
CA VAL A 82 0.02 -4.62 -4.93
C VAL A 82 0.22 -3.29 -5.63
N PHE A 83 -0.84 -2.66 -6.16
CA PHE A 83 -0.67 -1.40 -6.90
C PHE A 83 -0.20 -0.24 -5.99
N PRO A 84 -0.81 0.01 -4.82
CA PRO A 84 -0.28 1.02 -3.90
C PRO A 84 1.11 0.67 -3.37
N MET A 85 1.42 -0.61 -3.13
CA MET A 85 2.77 -1.06 -2.76
C MET A 85 3.81 -0.66 -3.82
N ILE A 86 3.54 -0.91 -5.11
CA ILE A 86 4.46 -0.51 -6.18
C ILE A 86 4.58 1.03 -6.24
N PHE A 87 3.46 1.74 -6.13
CA PHE A 87 3.42 3.20 -6.13
C PHE A 87 4.32 3.80 -5.04
N GLU A 88 4.16 3.35 -3.80
CA GLU A 88 4.90 3.90 -2.67
C GLU A 88 6.36 3.47 -2.65
N ILE A 89 6.71 2.27 -3.15
CA ILE A 89 8.10 1.86 -3.39
C ILE A 89 8.78 2.84 -4.36
N ILE A 90 8.13 3.17 -5.47
CA ILE A 90 8.70 4.11 -6.47
C ILE A 90 8.89 5.50 -5.85
N ILE A 91 7.91 5.99 -5.08
CA ILE A 91 8.03 7.31 -4.45
C ILE A 91 9.13 7.29 -3.39
N ALA A 92 9.12 6.33 -2.47
CA ALA A 92 10.08 6.24 -1.37
C ALA A 92 11.52 6.33 -1.88
N ASN A 93 11.84 5.61 -2.96
CA ASN A 93 13.18 5.65 -3.56
C ASN A 93 13.52 6.96 -4.26
N LYS A 94 12.53 7.74 -4.72
CA LYS A 94 12.72 9.08 -5.29
C LYS A 94 12.98 10.16 -4.24
N LEU A 95 12.77 9.87 -2.96
CA LEU A 95 13.00 10.79 -1.86
C LEU A 95 14.50 10.82 -1.52
N ILE A 96 14.88 10.52 -0.28
CA ILE A 96 16.21 10.78 0.25
C ILE A 96 17.31 10.12 -0.59
N ALA A 97 17.18 8.83 -0.91
CA ALA A 97 18.24 8.04 -1.54
C ALA A 97 18.62 8.60 -2.91
N ARG A 98 17.64 8.98 -3.74
CA ARG A 98 17.90 9.57 -5.06
C ARG A 98 18.61 10.93 -4.98
N TYR A 99 18.33 11.74 -3.97
CA TYR A 99 19.05 13.00 -3.80
C TYR A 99 20.51 12.76 -3.43
N VAL A 100 20.78 11.78 -2.55
CA VAL A 100 22.14 11.42 -2.13
C VAL A 100 22.93 10.81 -3.31
N ASP A 101 22.36 9.81 -3.98
CA ASP A 101 22.98 9.08 -5.09
C ASP A 101 23.39 10.01 -6.26
N ARG A 102 22.64 11.08 -6.48
CA ARG A 102 22.91 12.08 -7.54
C ARG A 102 23.77 13.26 -7.08
N GLY A 103 24.24 13.29 -5.83
CA GLY A 103 24.91 14.46 -5.21
C GLY A 103 24.01 15.69 -5.00
N SER A 104 22.80 15.70 -5.59
CA SER A 104 21.85 16.80 -5.52
C SER A 104 21.31 17.09 -4.11
N MET A 105 21.58 16.21 -3.14
CA MET A 105 21.32 16.47 -1.72
C MET A 105 22.12 17.69 -1.21
N ALA A 106 23.29 17.98 -1.79
CA ALA A 106 24.06 19.19 -1.46
C ALA A 106 23.24 20.47 -1.67
N TYR A 107 22.45 20.54 -2.75
CA TYR A 107 21.56 21.69 -3.00
C TYR A 107 20.45 21.82 -1.96
N LEU A 108 19.90 20.70 -1.47
CA LEU A 108 18.89 20.73 -0.41
C LEU A 108 19.50 21.19 0.92
N LEU A 109 20.74 20.79 1.21
CA LEU A 109 21.45 21.18 2.44
C LEU A 109 21.99 22.60 2.39
N ALA A 110 22.21 23.18 1.21
CA ALA A 110 22.53 24.59 1.03
C ALA A 110 21.34 25.51 1.35
N THR A 111 20.11 24.98 1.37
CA THR A 111 18.95 25.75 1.85
C THR A 111 18.99 25.93 3.37
N PRO A 112 18.31 26.93 3.96
CA PRO A 112 18.27 27.14 5.42
C PRO A 112 17.38 26.10 6.14
N ASN A 113 17.44 24.83 5.73
CA ASN A 113 16.69 23.72 6.29
C ASN A 113 17.64 22.68 6.90
N LYS A 114 17.40 22.34 8.17
CA LYS A 114 18.09 21.22 8.83
C LYS A 114 17.76 19.89 8.13
N ARG A 115 18.69 18.91 8.18
CA ARG A 115 18.48 17.53 7.69
C ARG A 115 17.18 16.91 8.21
N SER A 116 16.88 17.10 9.50
CA SER A 116 15.64 16.62 10.11
C SER A 116 14.39 17.22 9.47
N LYS A 117 14.41 18.51 9.13
CA LYS A 117 13.29 19.19 8.46
C LYS A 117 13.09 18.65 7.05
N ILE A 118 14.16 18.31 6.33
CA ILE A 118 14.08 17.68 5.01
C ILE A 118 13.45 16.29 5.12
N ALA A 119 13.97 15.44 6.01
CA ALA A 119 13.44 14.09 6.23
C ALA A 119 11.98 14.09 6.67
N VAL A 120 11.60 14.93 7.64
CA VAL A 120 10.20 15.07 8.08
C VAL A 120 9.31 15.49 6.91
N THR A 121 9.76 16.45 6.08
CA THR A 121 8.97 16.89 4.92
C THR A 121 8.74 15.77 3.91
N GLN A 122 9.78 14.98 3.63
CA GLN A 122 9.69 13.87 2.68
C GLN A 122 8.86 12.70 3.24
N GLY A 123 8.99 12.41 4.53
CA GLY A 123 8.15 11.39 5.20
C GLY A 123 6.68 11.79 5.21
N VAL A 124 6.36 13.04 5.57
CA VAL A 124 4.98 13.57 5.52
C VAL A 124 4.45 13.55 4.10
N PHE A 125 5.27 13.91 3.10
CA PHE A 125 4.87 13.82 1.70
C PHE A 125 4.46 12.38 1.31
N LEU A 126 5.26 11.38 1.68
CA LEU A 126 4.96 9.99 1.37
C LEU A 126 3.67 9.52 2.05
N LEU A 127 3.48 9.82 3.34
CA LEU A 127 2.23 9.52 4.06
C LEU A 127 1.02 10.15 3.38
N LEU A 128 1.11 11.43 2.98
CA LEU A 128 0.03 12.11 2.27
C LEU A 128 -0.23 11.52 0.89
N ALA A 129 0.81 11.12 0.17
CA ALA A 129 0.66 10.50 -1.15
C ALA A 129 -0.04 9.13 -1.06
N VAL A 130 0.34 8.30 -0.09
CA VAL A 130 -0.31 7.01 0.20
C VAL A 130 -1.75 7.24 0.63
N GLY A 131 -1.99 8.16 1.58
CA GLY A 131 -3.32 8.47 2.07
C GLY A 131 -4.24 9.02 0.96
N ALA A 132 -3.71 9.87 0.08
CA ALA A 132 -4.45 10.37 -1.07
C ALA A 132 -4.82 9.26 -2.06
N LEU A 133 -3.93 8.28 -2.28
CA LEU A 133 -4.21 7.17 -3.19
C LEU A 133 -5.25 6.23 -2.60
N VAL A 134 -5.13 5.89 -1.31
CA VAL A 134 -6.13 5.06 -0.63
C VAL A 134 -7.48 5.76 -0.59
N LEU A 135 -7.53 7.05 -0.23
CA LEU A 135 -8.76 7.83 -0.25
C LEU A 135 -9.40 7.86 -1.65
N PHE A 136 -8.59 8.01 -2.70
CA PHE A 136 -9.07 7.96 -4.07
C PHE A 136 -9.69 6.60 -4.40
N ILE A 137 -9.03 5.50 -4.03
CA ILE A 137 -9.56 4.13 -4.19
C ILE A 137 -10.88 3.98 -3.43
N THR A 138 -10.97 4.49 -2.19
CA THR A 138 -12.21 4.46 -1.39
C THR A 138 -13.35 5.13 -2.13
N VAL A 139 -13.14 6.38 -2.56
CA VAL A 139 -14.17 7.19 -3.22
C VAL A 139 -14.57 6.57 -4.56
N ALA A 140 -13.60 6.14 -5.37
CA ALA A 140 -13.87 5.49 -6.65
C ALA A 140 -14.67 4.19 -6.48
N SER A 141 -14.32 3.38 -5.47
CA SER A 141 -15.02 2.12 -5.18
C SER A 141 -16.45 2.38 -4.71
N ILE A 142 -16.66 3.27 -3.74
CA ILE A 142 -18.01 3.61 -3.25
C ILE A 142 -18.87 4.18 -4.38
N THR A 143 -18.31 5.08 -5.20
CA THR A 143 -19.02 5.67 -6.34
C THR A 143 -19.42 4.60 -7.35
N SER A 144 -18.49 3.71 -7.71
CA SER A 144 -18.75 2.61 -8.64
C SER A 144 -19.82 1.66 -8.08
N SER A 145 -19.69 1.22 -6.81
CA SER A 145 -20.69 0.40 -6.14
C SER A 145 -22.06 1.05 -6.13
N GLN A 146 -22.15 2.37 -5.89
CA GLN A 146 -23.44 3.07 -5.89
C GLN A 146 -24.07 3.20 -7.29
N ILE A 147 -23.25 3.24 -8.36
CA ILE A 147 -23.73 3.28 -9.75
C ILE A 147 -24.30 1.93 -10.17
N TYR A 148 -23.59 0.84 -9.88
CA TYR A 148 -23.97 -0.50 -10.36
C TYR A 148 -24.90 -1.25 -9.40
N PHE A 149 -24.73 -1.09 -8.09
CA PHE A 149 -25.44 -1.82 -7.03
C PHE A 149 -25.89 -0.86 -5.92
N PRO A 150 -26.84 0.05 -6.22
CA PRO A 150 -27.23 1.12 -5.32
C PRO A 150 -27.76 0.57 -3.98
N GLY A 151 -27.07 0.90 -2.88
CA GLY A 151 -27.47 0.49 -1.53
C GLY A 151 -26.94 -0.88 -1.05
N ASP A 152 -26.27 -1.66 -1.89
CA ASP A 152 -25.81 -3.01 -1.53
C ASP A 152 -24.47 -3.02 -0.76
N LEU A 153 -23.67 -1.97 -0.89
CA LEU A 153 -22.39 -1.87 -0.19
C LEU A 153 -22.59 -1.43 1.26
N ASP A 154 -22.14 -2.27 2.21
CA ASP A 154 -21.96 -1.85 3.61
C ASP A 154 -20.78 -0.87 3.71
N ILE A 155 -21.09 0.43 3.65
CA ILE A 155 -20.10 1.51 3.67
C ILE A 155 -19.26 1.47 4.95
N ASN A 156 -19.83 1.14 6.11
CA ASN A 156 -19.11 1.16 7.38
C ASN A 156 -18.01 0.11 7.41
N LYS A 157 -18.35 -1.14 7.03
CA LYS A 157 -17.37 -2.22 6.93
C LYS A 157 -16.33 -1.94 5.83
N PHE A 158 -16.76 -1.39 4.69
CA PHE A 158 -15.84 -1.02 3.62
C PHE A 158 -14.83 0.05 4.05
N LEU A 159 -15.27 1.07 4.79
CA LEU A 159 -14.38 2.10 5.34
C LEU A 159 -13.39 1.51 6.36
N LEU A 160 -13.84 0.56 7.19
CA LEU A 160 -12.95 -0.14 8.14
C LEU A 160 -11.88 -0.96 7.42
N MET A 161 -12.26 -1.72 6.38
CA MET A 161 -11.31 -2.47 5.55
C MET A 161 -10.30 -1.53 4.89
N THR A 162 -10.77 -0.39 4.37
CA THR A 162 -9.92 0.59 3.69
C THR A 162 -9.00 1.33 4.66
N PHE A 163 -9.44 1.57 5.90
CA PHE A 163 -8.57 2.08 6.95
C PHE A 163 -7.49 1.07 7.33
N GLY A 164 -7.84 -0.20 7.48
CA GLY A 164 -6.86 -1.28 7.69
C GLY A 164 -5.84 -1.36 6.54
N LEU A 165 -6.31 -1.21 5.30
CA LEU A 165 -5.47 -1.16 4.11
C LEU A 165 -4.49 0.03 4.17
N TYR A 166 -4.97 1.20 4.59
CA TYR A 166 -4.11 2.37 4.78
C TYR A 166 -3.02 2.10 5.82
N CYS A 167 -3.33 1.46 6.95
CA CYS A 167 -2.34 1.11 7.96
C CYS A 167 -1.29 0.10 7.43
N LEU A 168 -1.70 -0.88 6.62
CA LEU A 168 -0.76 -1.77 5.93
C LEU A 168 0.20 -0.97 5.03
N HIS A 169 -0.31 -0.05 4.22
CA HIS A 169 0.51 0.80 3.35
C HIS A 169 1.37 1.81 4.13
N ILE A 170 0.95 2.26 5.32
CA ILE A 170 1.84 3.02 6.23
C ILE A 170 3.04 2.17 6.66
N ALA A 171 2.84 0.88 6.94
CA ALA A 171 3.95 -0.01 7.30
C ALA A 171 4.92 -0.23 6.12
N ILE A 172 4.38 -0.50 4.93
CA ILE A 172 5.19 -0.73 3.72
C ILE A 172 5.91 0.56 3.28
N SER A 173 5.20 1.69 3.17
CA SER A 173 5.83 2.98 2.88
C SER A 173 6.83 3.41 3.96
N GLY A 174 6.57 3.10 5.22
CA GLY A 174 7.50 3.33 6.33
C GLY A 174 8.81 2.56 6.13
N LEU A 175 8.73 1.28 5.73
CA LEU A 175 9.90 0.49 5.36
C LEU A 175 10.64 1.10 4.17
N GLY A 176 9.92 1.53 3.14
CA GLY A 176 10.49 2.18 1.98
C GLY A 176 11.21 3.49 2.33
N PHE A 177 10.59 4.32 3.17
CA PHE A 177 11.18 5.56 3.65
C PHE A 177 12.41 5.31 4.53
N PHE A 178 12.34 4.32 5.42
CA PHE A 178 13.48 3.89 6.25
C PHE A 178 14.65 3.44 5.36
N ALA A 179 14.41 2.54 4.40
CA ALA A 179 15.41 2.09 3.43
C ALA A 179 16.04 3.27 2.69
N SER A 180 15.21 4.20 2.21
CA SER A 180 15.70 5.40 1.53
C SER A 180 16.51 6.32 2.47
N SER A 181 16.19 6.37 3.75
CA SER A 181 16.85 7.22 4.74
C SER A 181 18.23 6.71 5.16
N ILE A 182 18.46 5.39 5.07
CA ILE A 182 19.73 4.75 5.47
C ILE A 182 20.68 4.51 4.29
N SER A 183 20.18 4.50 3.05
CA SER A 183 20.96 4.16 1.86
C SER A 183 21.74 5.35 1.30
N ASN A 184 22.92 5.09 0.74
CA ASN A 184 23.73 6.08 0.01
C ASN A 184 23.43 6.09 -1.49
N ASP A 185 23.13 4.92 -2.05
CA ASP A 185 22.76 4.74 -3.44
C ASP A 185 21.32 4.24 -3.58
N THR A 186 20.75 4.42 -4.77
CA THR A 186 19.39 3.99 -5.05
C THR A 186 19.25 2.48 -5.13
N LYS A 187 20.30 1.72 -5.45
CA LYS A 187 20.23 0.25 -5.59
C LYS A 187 19.95 -0.40 -4.24
N LEU A 188 20.71 -0.05 -3.20
CA LEU A 188 20.49 -0.57 -1.85
C LEU A 188 19.10 -0.19 -1.33
N SER A 189 18.69 1.05 -1.58
CA SER A 189 17.35 1.53 -1.21
C SER A 189 16.26 0.68 -1.86
N TYR A 190 16.34 0.41 -3.17
CA TYR A 190 15.39 -0.44 -3.89
C TYR A 190 15.42 -1.90 -3.39
N SER A 191 16.60 -2.46 -3.13
CA SER A 191 16.72 -3.84 -2.65
C SER A 191 15.96 -4.07 -1.34
N ILE A 192 16.00 -3.10 -0.41
CA ILE A 192 15.29 -3.22 0.87
C ILE A 192 13.81 -2.86 0.68
N SER A 193 13.53 -1.70 0.09
CA SER A 193 12.16 -1.17 -0.03
C SER A 193 11.25 -1.98 -0.95
N ALA A 194 11.79 -2.60 -2.00
CA ALA A 194 11.03 -3.48 -2.88
C ALA A 194 11.20 -4.95 -2.50
N GLY A 195 12.44 -5.39 -2.22
CA GLY A 195 12.73 -6.80 -1.99
C GLY A 195 12.01 -7.37 -0.77
N ILE A 196 11.92 -6.63 0.33
CA ILE A 196 11.24 -7.12 1.53
C ILE A 196 9.71 -7.20 1.32
N PRO A 197 8.98 -6.14 0.91
CA PRO A 197 7.54 -6.25 0.67
C PRO A 197 7.17 -7.26 -0.42
N ILE A 198 7.92 -7.32 -1.51
CA ILE A 198 7.68 -8.30 -2.58
C ILE A 198 7.96 -9.72 -2.07
N GLY A 199 9.03 -9.94 -1.32
CA GLY A 199 9.33 -11.22 -0.70
C GLY A 199 8.23 -11.66 0.27
N PHE A 200 7.77 -10.76 1.14
CA PHE A 200 6.63 -10.99 2.01
C PHE A 200 5.36 -11.31 1.22
N PHE A 201 5.12 -10.64 0.09
CA PHE A 201 3.96 -10.90 -0.74
C PHE A 201 4.03 -12.30 -1.38
N ILE A 202 5.20 -12.70 -1.89
CA ILE A 202 5.41 -14.06 -2.42
C ILE A 202 5.20 -15.12 -1.33
N ILE A 203 5.72 -14.90 -0.12
CA ILE A 203 5.51 -15.81 1.02
C ILE A 203 4.02 -15.89 1.36
N GLN A 204 3.29 -14.76 1.30
CA GLN A 204 1.84 -14.73 1.51
C GLN A 204 1.09 -15.53 0.44
N LEU A 205 1.48 -15.41 -0.84
CA LEU A 205 0.89 -16.20 -1.93
C LEU A 205 1.03 -17.70 -1.65
N LEU A 206 2.22 -18.15 -1.26
CA LEU A 206 2.47 -19.54 -0.89
C LEU A 206 1.66 -19.99 0.33
N GLY A 207 1.52 -19.11 1.33
CA GLY A 207 0.71 -19.37 2.52
C GLY A 207 -0.78 -19.51 2.22
N ASN A 208 -1.29 -18.73 1.26
CA ASN A 208 -2.69 -18.78 0.86
C ASN A 208 -3.07 -20.06 0.10
N MET A 209 -2.11 -20.75 -0.53
CA MET A 209 -2.34 -22.05 -1.18
C MET A 209 -2.65 -23.19 -0.20
N GLY A 210 -2.45 -22.98 1.10
CA GLY A 210 -2.82 -23.93 2.15
C GLY A 210 -1.86 -25.11 2.32
N GLY A 211 -2.29 -26.11 3.09
CA GLY A 211 -1.51 -27.31 3.39
C GLY A 211 -0.27 -27.02 4.25
N LYS A 212 0.88 -27.64 3.92
CA LYS A 212 2.13 -27.50 4.70
C LYS A 212 2.70 -26.08 4.69
N LEU A 213 2.30 -25.25 3.74
CA LEU A 213 2.80 -23.88 3.56
C LEU A 213 1.94 -22.85 4.30
N GLU A 214 0.80 -23.23 4.86
CA GLU A 214 -0.12 -22.27 5.50
C GLU A 214 0.55 -21.46 6.62
N ASN A 215 1.45 -22.08 7.38
CA ASN A 215 2.20 -21.40 8.45
C ASN A 215 3.11 -20.27 7.94
N PHE A 216 3.43 -20.25 6.65
CA PHE A 216 4.28 -19.22 6.07
C PHE A 216 3.61 -17.84 6.07
N LYS A 217 2.27 -17.80 6.08
CA LYS A 217 1.52 -16.54 6.12
C LYS A 217 1.91 -15.67 7.31
N TYR A 218 2.22 -16.28 8.46
CA TYR A 218 2.58 -15.57 9.70
C TYR A 218 3.96 -14.92 9.69
N PHE A 219 4.80 -15.19 8.68
CA PHE A 219 6.11 -14.56 8.52
C PHE A 219 6.04 -13.22 7.77
N THR A 220 4.85 -12.78 7.41
CA THR A 220 4.64 -11.59 6.57
C THR A 220 3.83 -10.54 7.33
N ILE A 221 4.08 -9.26 7.03
CA ILE A 221 3.25 -8.15 7.54
C ILE A 221 1.82 -8.19 6.97
N PHE A 222 1.61 -8.86 5.83
CA PHE A 222 0.28 -8.99 5.20
C PHE A 222 -0.68 -9.80 6.07
N SER A 223 -0.17 -10.76 6.87
CA SER A 223 -1.00 -11.51 7.83
C SER A 223 -1.64 -10.65 8.93
N LEU A 224 -1.11 -9.45 9.18
CA LEU A 224 -1.69 -8.49 10.12
C LEU A 224 -2.84 -7.68 9.48
N TYR A 225 -3.07 -7.83 8.18
CA TYR A 225 -4.21 -7.25 7.48
C TYR A 225 -5.21 -8.35 7.12
N ASP A 226 -6.00 -8.76 8.10
CA ASP A 226 -7.06 -9.77 7.94
C ASP A 226 -8.42 -9.08 7.80
N THR A 227 -8.86 -8.89 6.57
CA THR A 227 -10.12 -8.22 6.24
C THR A 227 -11.35 -8.97 6.72
N ASN A 228 -11.32 -10.30 6.81
CA ASN A 228 -12.46 -11.08 7.29
C ASN A 228 -12.72 -10.78 8.77
N LYS A 229 -11.66 -10.70 9.58
CA LYS A 229 -11.76 -10.30 10.99
C LYS A 229 -12.34 -8.89 11.15
N LEU A 230 -11.99 -7.98 10.23
CA LEU A 230 -12.51 -6.61 10.24
C LEU A 230 -14.00 -6.57 9.86
N ILE A 231 -14.40 -7.29 8.81
CA ILE A 231 -15.81 -7.41 8.38
C ILE A 231 -16.68 -7.98 9.50
N ASN A 232 -16.15 -8.96 10.24
CA ASN A 232 -16.82 -9.63 11.36
C ASN A 232 -16.80 -8.82 12.67
N GLY A 233 -16.10 -7.68 12.72
CA GLY A 233 -15.98 -6.86 13.91
C GLY A 233 -15.16 -7.50 15.04
N GLU A 234 -14.25 -8.40 14.71
CA GLU A 234 -13.40 -9.07 15.69
C GLU A 234 -12.37 -8.11 16.29
N VAL A 235 -12.26 -8.11 17.62
CA VAL A 235 -11.29 -7.28 18.35
C VAL A 235 -9.85 -7.61 17.93
N SER A 236 -9.58 -8.87 17.59
CA SER A 236 -8.27 -9.33 17.11
C SER A 236 -7.83 -8.59 15.84
N GLY A 237 -8.75 -8.35 14.89
CA GLY A 237 -8.48 -7.59 13.67
C GLY A 237 -8.07 -6.15 13.96
N THR A 238 -8.76 -5.47 14.88
CA THR A 238 -8.41 -4.11 15.31
C THR A 238 -7.00 -4.03 15.89
N TYR A 239 -6.62 -4.99 16.76
CA TYR A 239 -5.25 -5.04 17.29
C TYR A 239 -4.19 -5.23 16.21
N MET A 240 -4.45 -6.08 15.21
CA MET A 240 -3.51 -6.31 14.11
C MET A 240 -3.29 -5.04 13.28
N ILE A 241 -4.33 -4.26 12.99
CA ILE A 241 -4.19 -2.97 12.30
C ILE A 241 -3.38 -1.97 13.14
N LEU A 242 -3.62 -1.91 14.45
CA LEU A 242 -2.87 -1.02 15.35
C LEU A 242 -1.38 -1.38 15.40
N ILE A 243 -1.05 -2.67 15.35
CA ILE A 243 0.34 -3.14 15.25
C ILE A 243 0.97 -2.67 13.93
N LEU A 244 0.26 -2.81 12.80
CA LEU A 244 0.74 -2.31 11.50
C LEU A 244 1.02 -0.80 11.53
N LEU A 245 0.09 -0.02 12.08
CA LEU A 245 0.24 1.42 12.23
C LEU A 245 1.47 1.76 13.10
N GLY A 246 1.65 1.04 14.21
CA GLY A 246 2.81 1.18 15.10
C GLY A 246 4.14 0.89 14.39
N ILE A 247 4.21 -0.21 13.63
CA ILE A 247 5.40 -0.59 12.84
C ILE A 247 5.75 0.51 11.84
N GLY A 248 4.78 1.00 11.07
CA GLY A 248 5.04 2.02 10.08
C GLY A 248 5.50 3.35 10.70
N ILE A 249 4.82 3.83 11.74
CA ILE A 249 5.23 5.05 12.46
C ILE A 249 6.65 4.91 13.02
N LEU A 250 6.97 3.77 13.62
CA LEU A 250 8.31 3.49 14.14
C LEU A 250 9.36 3.57 13.03
N LEU A 251 9.11 2.97 11.87
CA LEU A 251 10.03 3.00 10.72
C LEU A 251 10.24 4.42 10.18
N TYR A 252 9.20 5.25 10.09
CA TYR A 252 9.33 6.66 9.75
C TYR A 252 10.19 7.42 10.76
N ILE A 253 9.94 7.23 12.07
CA ILE A 253 10.71 7.88 13.14
C ILE A 253 12.19 7.47 13.06
N ILE A 254 12.48 6.17 12.97
CA ILE A 254 13.85 5.67 12.86
C ILE A 254 14.53 6.21 11.61
N GLY A 255 13.84 6.24 10.46
CA GLY A 255 14.35 6.82 9.22
C GLY A 255 14.75 8.29 9.38
N ILE A 256 13.86 9.11 9.97
CA ILE A 256 14.11 10.53 10.25
C ILE A 256 15.32 10.69 11.18
N LEU A 257 15.37 9.95 12.28
CA LEU A 257 16.45 10.03 13.26
C LEU A 257 17.79 9.63 12.65
N ARG A 258 17.81 8.54 11.88
CA ARG A 258 19.03 8.04 11.26
C ARG A 258 19.56 9.01 10.22
N PHE A 259 18.72 9.50 9.31
CA PHE A 259 19.15 10.49 8.30
C PHE A 259 19.64 11.80 8.93
N SER A 260 19.02 12.24 10.03
CA SER A 260 19.39 13.49 10.70
C SER A 260 20.81 13.46 11.30
N LYS A 261 21.31 12.28 11.67
CA LYS A 261 22.62 12.08 12.29
C LYS A 261 23.66 11.45 11.35
N ARG A 262 23.28 11.15 10.10
CA ARG A 262 24.13 10.42 9.15
C ARG A 262 25.12 11.37 8.48
N ASP A 263 26.36 10.92 8.32
CA ASP A 263 27.31 11.54 7.40
C ASP A 263 26.97 11.15 5.97
N LEU A 264 26.96 12.15 5.09
CA LEU A 264 26.57 11.96 3.70
C LEU A 264 27.82 12.03 2.82
N PRO A 265 27.99 11.11 1.87
CA PRO A 265 29.03 11.21 0.86
C PRO A 265 28.62 12.31 -0.13
N LEU A 266 29.00 13.56 0.16
CA LEU A 266 28.69 14.75 -0.63
C LEU A 266 29.96 15.37 -1.18
#